data_AF-A0A2K3QL43-F1
#
_entry.id   AF-A0A2K3QL43-F1
#
_cell.length_a   1.000
_cell.length_b   1.000
_cell.length_c   1.000
_cell.angle_alpha   90.00
_cell.angle_beta   90.00
_cell.angle_gamma   90.00
#
_symmetry.space_group_name_H-M   'P 1'
#
loop_
_entity.id
_entity.type
_entity.pdbx_description
1 polymer ?
#
loop_
_entity_poly.entity_id
_entity_poly.type
_entity_poly.pdbx_seq_one_letter_code
_entity_poly.pdbx_strand_id
1 'polypeptide(L)'
;MAICRRRTVPHNLLQPFLCTALFTVQLGLSLSDLPSARLMQDIACKRFYGIDRDGLLPEEQCRGEGVQRALNSLSMGISIAMTVGEATAYAKSGVTGALVAFPLGILADRIGRVPVLGLSILSMLFSQGYAMYVCWKWRTMPAEAIWAMGAPLLIGGGRSVAEAMVFTVIADVVPDSKR
;
A
#
# COMPACT_ATOMS: atom_id res chain seq x y z
N MET A 1 22.42 19.78 -24.92
CA MET A 1 21.13 19.39 -24.34
C MET A 1 20.82 17.98 -24.82
N ALA A 2 21.09 16.98 -23.98
CA ALA A 2 21.06 15.57 -24.39
C ALA A 2 19.62 15.10 -24.59
N ILE A 3 19.30 14.70 -25.82
CA ILE A 3 18.05 14.06 -26.20
C ILE A 3 17.98 12.72 -25.46
N CYS A 4 17.16 12.68 -24.41
CA CYS A 4 16.90 11.46 -23.65
C CYS A 4 16.16 10.47 -24.56
N ARG A 5 16.91 9.52 -25.12
CA ARG A 5 16.43 8.46 -26.01
C ARG A 5 15.44 7.58 -25.24
N ARG A 6 14.13 7.85 -25.38
CA ARG A 6 13.07 6.94 -24.91
C ARG A 6 13.29 5.59 -25.58
N ARG A 7 13.75 4.61 -24.81
CA ARG A 7 13.86 3.21 -25.22
C ARG A 7 12.43 2.69 -25.38
N THR A 8 11.92 2.63 -26.60
CA THR A 8 10.61 2.06 -26.91
C THR A 8 10.69 0.54 -26.74
N VAL A 9 10.33 0.07 -25.55
CA VAL A 9 10.17 -1.36 -25.28
C VAL A 9 8.93 -1.83 -26.06
N PRO A 10 8.98 -2.96 -26.79
CA PRO A 10 7.82 -3.45 -27.54
C PRO A 10 6.64 -3.67 -26.60
N HIS A 11 5.49 -3.07 -26.93
CA HIS A 11 4.26 -3.06 -26.13
C HIS A 11 3.82 -4.49 -25.74
N ASN A 12 3.99 -5.45 -26.66
CA ASN A 12 3.65 -6.86 -26.49
C ASN A 12 4.43 -7.57 -25.37
N LEU A 13 5.60 -7.06 -24.99
CA LEU A 13 6.42 -7.62 -23.91
C LEU A 13 6.29 -6.81 -22.61
N LEU A 14 6.10 -5.49 -22.74
CA LEU A 14 5.99 -4.59 -21.60
C LEU A 14 4.70 -4.79 -20.81
N GLN A 15 3.58 -5.02 -21.50
CA GLN A 15 2.26 -5.27 -20.91
C GLN A 15 2.24 -6.50 -19.97
N PRO A 16 2.57 -7.73 -20.44
CA PRO A 16 2.52 -8.91 -19.57
C PRO A 16 3.54 -8.80 -18.42
N PHE A 17 4.69 -8.16 -18.64
CA PHE A 17 5.69 -7.92 -17.61
C PHE A 17 5.14 -7.04 -16.48
N LEU A 18 4.51 -5.90 -16.81
CA LEU A 18 3.91 -5.01 -15.82
C LEU A 18 2.74 -5.67 -15.07
N CYS A 19 1.87 -6.41 -15.78
CA CYS A 19 0.77 -7.14 -15.14
C CYS A 19 1.29 -8.22 -14.17
N THR A 20 2.33 -8.96 -14.56
CA THR A 20 2.93 -9.99 -13.71
C THR A 20 3.64 -9.37 -12.49
N ALA A 21 4.37 -8.27 -12.69
CA ALA A 21 5.01 -7.54 -11.61
C ALA A 21 3.97 -6.98 -10.62
N LEU A 22 2.86 -6.43 -11.09
CA LEU A 22 1.79 -5.96 -10.22
C LEU A 22 1.14 -7.11 -9.45
N PHE A 23 0.79 -8.19 -10.14
CA PHE A 23 0.17 -9.36 -9.52
C PHE A 23 1.05 -9.94 -8.41
N THR A 24 2.35 -10.07 -8.66
CA THR A 24 3.30 -10.58 -7.65
C THR A 24 3.42 -9.65 -6.44
N VAL A 25 3.44 -8.33 -6.65
CA VAL A 25 3.43 -7.35 -5.56
C VAL A 25 2.12 -7.44 -4.75
N GLN A 26 0.97 -7.47 -5.42
CA GLN A 26 -0.34 -7.51 -4.75
C GLN A 26 -0.54 -8.82 -3.98
N LEU A 27 -0.12 -9.95 -4.56
CA LEU A 27 -0.16 -11.25 -3.90
C LEU A 27 0.73 -11.24 -2.64
N GLY A 28 1.97 -10.74 -2.74
CA GLY A 28 2.88 -10.66 -1.61
C GLY A 28 2.35 -9.78 -0.48
N LEU A 29 1.70 -8.69 -0.85
CA LEU A 29 1.04 -7.77 0.07
C LEU A 29 -0.15 -8.44 0.80
N SER A 30 -1.03 -9.14 0.09
CA SER A 30 -2.15 -9.88 0.69
C SER A 30 -1.70 -11.02 1.59
N LEU A 31 -0.64 -11.74 1.22
CA LEU A 31 -0.06 -12.80 2.06
C LEU A 31 0.58 -12.23 3.34
N SER A 32 1.07 -10.99 3.30
CA SER A 32 1.72 -10.32 4.44
C SER A 32 0.73 -9.68 5.42
N ASP A 33 -0.53 -9.45 5.02
CA ASP A 33 -1.55 -8.84 5.88
C ASP A 33 -1.91 -9.74 7.08
N LEU A 34 -1.94 -11.08 6.92
CA LEU A 34 -2.14 -12.02 8.04
C LEU A 34 -1.02 -12.01 9.10
N PRO A 35 0.24 -12.28 8.75
CA PRO A 35 1.33 -12.33 9.73
C PRO A 35 1.57 -10.98 10.39
N SER A 36 1.36 -9.87 9.68
CA SER A 36 1.49 -8.52 10.27
C SER A 36 0.42 -8.26 11.33
N ALA A 37 -0.83 -8.66 11.10
CA ALA A 37 -1.88 -8.55 12.12
C ALA A 37 -1.59 -9.39 13.37
N ARG A 38 -1.10 -10.62 13.19
CA ARG A 38 -0.67 -11.49 14.30
C ARG A 38 0.49 -10.89 15.08
N LEU A 39 1.49 -10.36 14.39
CA LEU A 39 2.64 -9.71 15.01
C LEU A 39 2.22 -8.48 15.82
N MET A 40 1.31 -7.65 15.29
CA MET A 40 0.78 -6.49 16.02
C MET A 40 0.02 -6.90 17.28
N GLN A 41 -0.76 -7.99 17.23
CA GLN A 41 -1.45 -8.53 18.40
C GLN A 41 -0.48 -8.98 19.49
N ASP A 42 0.58 -9.70 19.12
CA ASP A 42 1.62 -10.14 20.05
C ASP A 42 2.35 -8.94 20.70
N ILE A 43 2.74 -7.94 19.91
CA ILE A 43 3.40 -6.71 20.40
C ILE A 43 2.47 -5.95 21.36
N ALA A 44 1.19 -5.78 21.00
CA ALA A 44 0.21 -5.09 21.84
C ALA A 44 0.00 -5.82 23.17
N CYS A 45 -0.05 -7.15 23.13
CA CYS A 45 -0.17 -8.01 24.31
C CYS A 45 1.04 -7.89 25.24
N LYS A 46 2.26 -7.99 24.70
CA LYS A 46 3.51 -7.79 25.47
C LYS A 46 3.55 -6.43 26.14
N ARG A 47 3.11 -5.39 25.46
CA ARG A 47 3.05 -4.03 26.00
C ARG A 47 1.99 -3.87 27.09
N PHE A 48 0.83 -4.52 26.95
CA PHE A 48 -0.25 -4.47 27.94
C PHE A 48 0.13 -5.18 29.25
N TYR A 49 0.75 -6.36 29.15
CA TYR A 49 1.17 -7.15 30.32
C TYR A 49 2.58 -6.83 30.82
N GLY A 50 3.33 -5.97 30.14
CA GLY A 50 4.72 -5.64 30.50
C GLY A 50 5.71 -6.80 30.35
N ILE A 51 5.41 -7.75 29.45
CA ILE A 51 6.22 -8.96 29.24
C ILE A 51 7.32 -8.67 28.22
N ASP A 52 8.56 -8.59 28.68
CA ASP A 52 9.74 -8.42 27.82
C ASP A 52 10.37 -9.78 27.44
N ARG A 53 9.59 -10.65 26.79
CA ARG A 53 10.07 -11.95 26.27
C ARG A 53 10.24 -11.92 24.75
N ASP A 54 11.39 -12.41 24.31
CA ASP A 54 11.68 -12.66 22.89
C ASP A 54 11.05 -14.00 22.47
N GLY A 55 9.94 -13.94 21.73
CA GLY A 55 9.18 -15.11 21.26
C GLY A 55 7.69 -14.78 21.04
N LEU A 56 7.01 -15.50 20.15
CA LEU A 56 5.56 -15.38 19.98
C LEU A 56 4.85 -15.96 21.21
N LEU A 57 3.99 -15.18 21.86
CA LEU A 57 3.11 -15.72 22.91
C LEU A 57 1.97 -16.53 22.28
N PRO A 58 1.48 -17.56 22.98
CA PRO A 58 0.31 -18.31 22.54
C PRO A 58 -0.92 -17.39 22.47
N GLU A 59 -1.63 -17.46 21.35
CA GLU A 59 -2.74 -16.56 20.98
C GLU A 59 -3.85 -16.51 22.03
N GLU A 60 -4.08 -17.64 22.72
CA GLU A 60 -5.04 -17.81 23.82
C GLU A 60 -4.81 -16.82 24.98
N GLN A 61 -3.55 -16.52 25.32
CA GLN A 61 -3.20 -15.58 26.41
C GLN A 61 -3.41 -14.11 26.02
N CYS A 62 -3.45 -13.82 24.71
CA CYS A 62 -3.53 -12.45 24.18
C CYS A 62 -4.92 -12.09 23.64
N ARG A 63 -5.96 -12.87 23.98
CA ARG A 63 -7.35 -12.67 23.55
C ARG A 63 -8.20 -11.87 24.55
N GLY A 64 -7.58 -11.27 25.57
CA GLY A 64 -8.29 -10.47 26.58
C GLY A 64 -8.92 -9.19 25.98
N GLU A 65 -10.06 -8.77 26.53
CA GLU A 65 -10.80 -7.60 26.02
C GLU A 65 -9.96 -6.30 26.00
N GLY A 66 -9.06 -6.12 26.98
CA GLY A 66 -8.17 -4.95 27.04
C GLY A 66 -7.18 -4.89 25.87
N VAL A 67 -6.60 -6.04 25.50
CA VAL A 67 -5.67 -6.15 24.36
C VAL A 67 -6.42 -5.95 23.05
N GLN A 68 -7.62 -6.52 22.91
CA GLN A 68 -8.43 -6.36 21.72
C GLN A 68 -8.86 -4.90 21.51
N ARG A 69 -9.21 -4.16 22.57
CA ARG A 69 -9.55 -2.72 22.47
C ARG A 69 -8.36 -1.88 22.01
N ALA A 70 -7.16 -2.14 22.56
CA ALA A 70 -5.94 -1.45 22.14
C ALA A 70 -5.54 -1.81 20.70
N LEU A 71 -5.70 -3.08 20.31
CA LEU A 71 -5.46 -3.52 18.94
C LEU A 71 -6.44 -2.87 17.96
N ASN A 72 -7.71 -2.80 18.33
CA ASN A 72 -8.75 -2.20 17.49
C ASN A 72 -8.51 -0.70 17.26
N SER A 73 -8.07 0.05 18.29
CA SER A 73 -7.74 1.48 18.11
C SER A 73 -6.53 1.69 17.21
N LEU A 74 -5.50 0.85 17.35
CA LEU A 74 -4.33 0.85 16.47
C LEU A 74 -4.68 0.48 15.03
N SER A 75 -5.43 -0.61 14.84
CA SER A 75 -5.88 -1.06 13.53
C SER A 75 -6.76 -0.02 12.85
N MET A 76 -7.64 0.64 13.60
CA MET A 76 -8.47 1.73 13.07
C MET A 76 -7.61 2.90 12.58
N GLY A 77 -6.60 3.31 13.38
CA GLY A 77 -5.66 4.37 12.97
C GLY A 77 -4.85 4.00 11.72
N ILE A 78 -4.43 2.74 11.59
CA ILE A 78 -3.77 2.23 10.38
C ILE A 78 -4.71 2.29 9.18
N SER A 79 -5.94 1.78 9.30
CA SER A 79 -6.90 1.81 8.20
C SER A 79 -7.20 3.24 7.74
N ILE A 80 -7.35 4.19 8.67
CA ILE A 80 -7.53 5.62 8.35
C ILE A 80 -6.28 6.18 7.65
N ALA A 81 -5.09 5.93 8.18
CA ALA A 81 -3.84 6.42 7.59
C ALA A 81 -3.61 5.87 6.17
N MET A 82 -3.92 4.60 5.95
CA MET A 82 -3.87 3.97 4.62
C MET A 82 -4.91 4.60 3.68
N THR A 83 -6.15 4.77 4.14
CA THR A 83 -7.24 5.30 3.31
C THR A 83 -7.00 6.76 2.94
N VAL A 84 -6.56 7.59 3.90
CA VAL A 84 -6.18 8.99 3.65
C VAL A 84 -4.91 9.04 2.80
N GLY A 85 -3.97 8.13 3.04
CA GLY A 85 -2.81 7.82 2.21
C GLY A 85 -3.18 7.73 0.73
N GLU A 86 -4.11 6.83 0.42
CA GLU A 86 -4.53 6.55 -0.95
C GLU A 86 -5.48 7.61 -1.53
N ALA A 87 -6.36 8.18 -0.70
CA ALA A 87 -7.34 9.17 -1.13
C ALA A 87 -6.74 10.55 -1.46
N THR A 88 -5.63 10.93 -0.81
CA THR A 88 -5.07 12.28 -0.94
C THR A 88 -4.13 12.47 -2.11
N ALA A 89 -3.69 11.39 -2.78
CA ALA A 89 -2.94 11.50 -4.03
C ALA A 89 -3.68 12.34 -5.10
N TYR A 90 -5.01 12.49 -4.98
CA TYR A 90 -5.83 13.33 -5.87
C TYR A 90 -6.91 14.17 -5.15
N ALA A 91 -6.83 14.35 -3.83
CA ALA A 91 -7.81 15.12 -3.04
C ALA A 91 -7.71 16.65 -3.21
N LYS A 92 -7.44 17.13 -4.43
CA LYS A 92 -7.73 18.54 -4.78
C LYS A 92 -9.22 18.75 -5.10
N SER A 93 -10.04 17.70 -5.03
CA SER A 93 -11.49 17.78 -5.18
C SER A 93 -12.10 16.88 -4.11
N GLY A 94 -12.72 17.47 -3.09
CA GLY A 94 -13.27 16.76 -1.92
C GLY A 94 -14.48 15.89 -2.26
N VAL A 95 -14.27 14.82 -3.04
CA VAL A 95 -15.31 13.86 -3.42
C VAL A 95 -14.78 12.45 -3.29
N THR A 96 -15.44 11.68 -2.44
CA THR A 96 -15.21 10.28 -2.08
C THR A 96 -15.20 9.34 -3.29
N GLY A 97 -14.09 8.60 -3.44
CA GLY A 97 -14.03 7.21 -3.91
C GLY A 97 -14.26 6.92 -5.40
N ALA A 98 -15.28 7.50 -6.04
CA ALA A 98 -15.74 7.03 -7.36
C ALA A 98 -15.30 7.91 -8.54
N LEU A 99 -14.90 9.17 -8.29
CA LEU A 99 -14.52 10.14 -9.34
C LEU A 99 -13.00 10.35 -9.49
N VAL A 100 -12.18 9.62 -8.73
CA VAL A 100 -10.71 9.69 -8.80
C VAL A 100 -10.14 9.00 -10.04
N ALA A 101 -10.90 8.08 -10.66
CA ALA A 101 -10.51 7.44 -11.92
C ALA A 101 -10.39 8.44 -13.09
N PHE A 102 -11.11 9.57 -13.03
CA PHE A 102 -11.17 10.56 -14.12
C PHE A 102 -9.91 11.44 -14.27
N PRO A 103 -9.36 12.07 -13.20
CA PRO A 103 -8.15 12.90 -13.34
C PRO A 103 -6.87 12.09 -13.59
N LEU A 104 -6.81 10.82 -13.17
CA LEU A 104 -5.69 9.92 -13.42
C LEU A 104 -5.58 9.51 -14.89
N GLY A 105 -6.70 9.33 -15.59
CA GLY A 105 -6.70 9.15 -17.05
C GLY A 105 -6.10 10.34 -17.79
N ILE A 106 -6.43 11.57 -17.34
CA ILE A 106 -5.92 12.82 -17.94
C ILE A 106 -4.43 13.05 -17.59
N LEU A 107 -3.98 12.65 -16.39
CA LEU A 107 -2.58 12.81 -15.98
C LEU A 107 -1.68 11.71 -16.56
N ALA A 108 -2.21 10.50 -16.77
CA ALA A 108 -1.54 9.41 -17.47
C ALA A 108 -1.17 9.79 -18.91
N ASP A 109 -1.99 10.60 -19.56
CA ASP A 109 -1.71 11.14 -20.91
C ASP A 109 -0.58 12.18 -20.92
N ARG A 110 -0.26 12.81 -19.78
CA ARG A 110 0.78 13.85 -19.68
C ARG A 110 2.14 13.33 -19.19
N ILE A 111 2.16 12.43 -18.21
CA ILE A 111 3.38 11.93 -17.55
C ILE A 111 3.76 10.52 -18.05
N GLY A 112 2.81 9.77 -18.61
CA GLY A 112 2.97 8.38 -19.05
C GLY A 112 2.52 7.38 -17.99
N ARG A 113 1.96 6.25 -18.44
CA ARG A 113 1.34 5.22 -17.59
C ARG A 113 2.33 4.44 -16.71
N VAL A 114 3.52 4.17 -17.24
CA VAL A 114 4.59 3.40 -16.58
C VAL A 114 5.23 4.11 -15.37
N PRO A 115 5.62 5.40 -15.43
CA PRO A 115 6.19 6.09 -14.27
C PRO A 115 5.20 6.27 -13.12
N VAL A 116 3.91 6.45 -13.40
CA VAL A 116 2.85 6.52 -12.36
C VAL A 116 2.75 5.19 -11.63
N LEU A 117 2.67 4.07 -12.37
CA LEU A 117 2.70 2.72 -11.81
C LEU A 117 3.95 2.46 -10.95
N GLY A 118 5.12 2.87 -11.43
CA GLY A 118 6.38 2.74 -10.69
C GLY A 118 6.38 3.52 -9.37
N LEU A 119 5.85 4.75 -9.38
CA LEU A 119 5.72 5.57 -8.18
C LEU A 119 4.74 4.97 -7.16
N SER A 120 3.61 4.43 -7.62
CA SER A 120 2.66 3.71 -6.77
C SER A 120 3.31 2.50 -6.11
N ILE A 121 3.95 1.62 -6.88
CA ILE A 121 4.63 0.43 -6.34
C ILE A 121 5.73 0.84 -5.34
N LEU A 122 6.53 1.86 -5.66
CA LEU A 122 7.59 2.34 -4.78
C LEU A 122 7.03 2.86 -3.45
N SER A 123 5.93 3.61 -3.49
CA SER A 123 5.27 4.12 -2.27
C SER A 123 4.77 3.00 -1.36
N MET A 124 4.24 1.91 -1.95
CA MET A 124 3.77 0.74 -1.21
C MET A 124 4.93 -0.01 -0.55
N LEU A 125 6.06 -0.16 -1.26
CA LEU A 125 7.27 -0.78 -0.71
C LEU A 125 7.83 0.04 0.47
N PHE A 126 7.86 1.36 0.35
CA PHE A 126 8.27 2.22 1.47
C PHE A 126 7.31 2.15 2.66
N SER A 127 6.00 2.11 2.42
CA SER A 127 4.99 1.97 3.48
C SER A 127 5.15 0.66 4.24
N GLN A 128 5.33 -0.46 3.54
CA GLN A 128 5.60 -1.76 4.14
C GLN A 128 6.94 -1.81 4.88
N GLY A 129 8.00 -1.27 4.29
CA GLY A 129 9.31 -1.17 4.94
C GLY A 129 9.25 -0.38 6.24
N TYR A 130 8.48 0.71 6.26
CA TYR A 130 8.26 1.50 7.46
C TYR A 130 7.47 0.71 8.52
N ALA A 131 6.44 -0.04 8.13
CA ALA A 131 5.68 -0.91 9.04
C ALA A 131 6.59 -1.94 9.74
N MET A 132 7.46 -2.60 8.95
CA MET A 132 8.42 -3.59 9.45
C MET A 132 9.45 -2.94 10.38
N TYR A 133 9.92 -1.74 10.06
CA TYR A 133 10.83 -0.98 10.91
C TYR A 133 10.20 -0.61 12.26
N VAL A 134 8.94 -0.17 12.26
CA VAL A 134 8.18 0.12 13.49
C VAL A 134 7.99 -1.15 14.33
N CYS A 135 7.62 -2.26 13.70
CA CYS A 135 7.50 -3.55 14.38
C CYS A 135 8.83 -4.03 14.96
N TRP A 136 9.95 -3.81 14.28
CA TRP A 136 11.29 -4.13 14.81
C TRP A 136 11.62 -3.29 16.05
N LYS A 137 11.28 -2.00 16.03
CA LYS A 137 11.54 -1.03 17.11
C LYS A 137 10.40 -0.94 18.13
N TRP A 138 9.58 -1.99 18.27
CA TRP A 138 8.43 -2.02 19.16
C TRP A 138 8.74 -1.70 20.63
N ARG A 139 9.96 -2.03 21.11
CA ARG A 139 10.42 -1.75 22.48
C ARG A 139 10.59 -0.25 22.78
N THR A 140 10.95 0.55 21.78
CA THR A 140 11.33 1.96 21.97
C THR A 140 10.34 2.94 21.36
N MET A 141 9.53 2.50 20.39
CA MET A 141 8.59 3.35 19.66
C MET A 141 7.17 3.29 20.26
N PRO A 142 6.45 4.43 20.34
CA PRO A 142 5.02 4.41 20.61
C PRO A 142 4.28 3.71 19.48
N ALA A 143 3.19 3.00 19.80
CA ALA A 143 2.43 2.25 18.82
C ALA A 143 1.81 3.18 17.75
N GLU A 144 1.58 4.46 18.08
CA GLU A 144 1.08 5.50 17.17
C GLU A 144 2.06 5.81 16.02
N ALA A 145 3.35 5.49 16.16
CA ALA A 145 4.33 5.68 15.11
C ALA A 145 3.97 4.92 13.82
N ILE A 146 3.15 3.87 13.92
CA ILE A 146 2.69 3.09 12.78
C ILE A 146 1.78 3.89 11.83
N TRP A 147 1.09 4.92 12.33
CA TRP A 147 0.20 5.75 11.50
C TRP A 147 0.95 6.51 10.40
N ALA A 148 2.24 6.79 10.60
CA ALA A 148 3.07 7.42 9.57
C ALA A 148 3.33 6.51 8.35
N MET A 149 2.94 5.23 8.40
CA MET A 149 2.98 4.34 7.23
C MET A 149 2.08 4.82 6.07
N GLY A 150 1.09 5.68 6.37
CA GLY A 150 0.25 6.35 5.37
C GLY A 150 0.99 7.41 4.56
N ALA A 151 2.09 8.00 5.08
CA ALA A 151 2.76 9.13 4.46
C ALA A 151 3.39 8.83 3.08
N PRO A 152 4.08 7.69 2.87
CA PRO A 152 4.55 7.30 1.55
C PRO A 152 3.42 7.14 0.54
N LEU A 153 2.27 6.61 0.98
CA LEU A 153 1.10 6.35 0.13
C LEU A 153 0.47 7.66 -0.38
N LEU A 154 0.58 8.77 0.37
CA LEU A 154 0.14 10.10 -0.08
C LEU A 154 0.79 10.51 -1.42
N ILE A 155 2.04 10.07 -1.64
CA ILE A 155 2.83 10.44 -2.81
C ILE A 155 2.50 9.56 -4.03
N GLY A 156 2.25 8.26 -3.80
CA GLY A 156 2.08 7.27 -4.87
C GLY A 156 0.65 6.78 -5.10
N GLY A 157 -0.30 7.12 -4.24
CA GLY A 157 -1.71 6.71 -4.35
C GLY A 157 -2.02 5.24 -4.00
N GLY A 158 -1.00 4.46 -3.64
CA GLY A 158 -1.14 3.11 -3.09
C GLY A 158 -1.78 2.06 -4.00
N ARG A 159 -2.48 1.08 -3.39
CA ARG A 159 -3.04 -0.10 -4.08
C ARG A 159 -4.09 0.31 -5.12
N SER A 160 -4.97 1.23 -4.74
CA SER A 160 -6.08 1.70 -5.59
C SER A 160 -5.61 2.31 -6.92
N VAL A 161 -4.60 3.18 -6.89
CA VAL A 161 -4.05 3.81 -8.11
C VAL A 161 -3.32 2.80 -8.98
N ALA A 162 -2.55 1.88 -8.38
CA ALA A 162 -1.84 0.84 -9.12
C ALA A 162 -2.80 -0.07 -9.89
N GLU A 163 -3.92 -0.48 -9.27
CA GLU A 163 -4.96 -1.30 -9.92
C GLU A 163 -5.66 -0.55 -11.06
N ALA A 164 -6.07 0.71 -10.84
CA ALA A 164 -6.71 1.54 -11.86
C ALA A 164 -5.82 1.74 -13.10
N MET A 165 -4.51 1.93 -12.88
CA MET A 165 -3.54 2.06 -13.97
C MET A 165 -3.37 0.77 -14.77
N VAL A 166 -3.47 -0.40 -14.14
CA VAL A 166 -3.41 -1.67 -14.89
C VAL A 166 -4.67 -1.90 -15.70
N PHE A 167 -5.86 -1.62 -15.17
CA PHE A 167 -7.10 -1.73 -15.95
C PHE A 167 -7.11 -0.80 -17.17
N THR A 168 -6.66 0.44 -17.02
CA THR A 168 -6.52 1.37 -18.16
C THR A 168 -5.49 0.88 -19.17
N VAL A 169 -4.33 0.40 -18.71
CA VAL A 169 -3.32 -0.19 -19.57
C VAL A 169 -3.84 -1.41 -20.32
N ILE A 170 -4.68 -2.26 -19.72
CA ILE A 170 -5.33 -3.39 -20.41
C ILE A 170 -6.36 -2.90 -21.43
N ALA A 171 -7.20 -1.93 -21.06
CA ALA A 171 -8.24 -1.38 -21.93
C ALA A 171 -7.67 -0.75 -23.22
N ASP A 172 -6.47 -0.17 -23.15
CA ASP A 172 -5.78 0.40 -24.31
C ASP A 172 -5.24 -0.63 -25.32
N VAL A 173 -5.03 -1.88 -24.90
CA VAL A 173 -4.44 -2.92 -25.78
C VAL A 173 -5.53 -3.69 -26.52
N VAL A 174 -6.79 -3.60 -26.07
CA VAL A 174 -7.92 -4.24 -26.74
C VAL A 174 -8.22 -3.45 -28.03
N PRO A 175 -8.01 -4.02 -29.23
CA PRO A 175 -8.29 -3.31 -30.47
C PRO A 175 -9.79 -3.02 -30.62
N ASP A 176 -10.13 -1.85 -31.19
CA ASP A 176 -11.51 -1.34 -31.35
C ASP A 176 -12.49 -2.34 -32.00
N SER A 177 -11.99 -3.33 -32.73
CA SER A 177 -12.81 -4.40 -33.34
C SER A 177 -13.43 -5.39 -32.34
N LYS A 178 -13.01 -5.38 -31.06
CA LYS A 178 -13.51 -6.27 -29.99
C LYS A 178 -13.83 -5.52 -28.69
N ARG A 179 -13.88 -4.19 -28.72
CA ARG A 179 -14.19 -3.35 -27.56
C ARG A 179 -15.70 -3.33 -27.28
#